data_AF-A0A7S2WF52-F1
#
_entry.id   AF-A0A7S2WF52-F1
#
_cell.length_a   1.000
_cell.length_b   1.000
_cell.length_c   1.000
_cell.angle_alpha   90.00
_cell.angle_beta   90.00
_cell.angle_gamma   90.00
#
_symmetry.space_group_name_H-M   'P 1'
#
loop_
_entity.id
_entity.type
_entity.pdbx_description
1 polymer ?
#
loop_
_entity_poly.entity_id
_entity_poly.type
_entity_poly.pdbx_seq_one_letter_code
_entity_poly.pdbx_strand_id
1 'polypeptide(L)'
;NPTIVRQAMHCLNLARRAPSGFNVQPYRMVFVHSSTAKEELSKYCIGRNADRVRDSDCTVVFLADKECARDFTKFGNLIKRHPKQNNENNNNNNNDMSNYKRQKEEKEEIQFNRKQKWTLRKIKAFT
;
A
#
# COMPACT_ATOMS: atom_id res chain seq x y z
N ASN A 1 -15.83 -29.71 -11.37
CA ASN A 1 -14.87 -29.37 -12.43
C ASN A 1 -13.78 -28.49 -11.82
N PRO A 2 -12.57 -29.02 -11.59
CA PRO A 2 -11.50 -28.30 -10.88
C PRO A 2 -10.99 -27.07 -11.66
N THR A 3 -11.12 -27.04 -12.98
CA THR A 3 -10.63 -25.94 -13.84
C THR A 3 -11.41 -24.65 -13.60
N ILE A 4 -12.74 -24.73 -13.49
CA ILE A 4 -13.62 -23.58 -13.24
C ILE A 4 -13.29 -22.95 -11.90
N VAL A 5 -13.12 -23.77 -10.86
CA VAL A 5 -12.76 -23.29 -9.51
C VAL A 5 -11.41 -22.58 -9.54
N ARG A 6 -10.43 -23.11 -10.29
CA ARG A 6 -9.12 -22.47 -10.45
C ARG A 6 -9.21 -21.11 -11.14
N GLN A 7 -10.03 -20.99 -12.18
CA GLN A 7 -10.25 -19.73 -12.89
C GLN A 7 -10.94 -18.70 -11.98
N ALA A 8 -12.00 -19.09 -11.27
CA ALA A 8 -12.66 -18.24 -10.29
C ALA A 8 -11.69 -17.77 -9.20
N MET A 9 -10.85 -18.66 -8.68
CA MET A 9 -9.80 -18.34 -7.71
C MET A 9 -8.77 -17.35 -8.27
N HIS A 10 -8.41 -17.47 -9.55
CA HIS A 10 -7.50 -16.52 -10.20
C HIS A 10 -8.10 -15.11 -10.25
N CYS A 11 -9.37 -14.96 -10.67
CA CYS A 11 -10.06 -13.68 -10.67
C CYS A 11 -10.14 -13.07 -9.26
N LEU A 12 -10.44 -13.88 -8.25
CA LEU A 12 -10.53 -13.42 -6.86
C LEU A 12 -9.18 -13.02 -6.28
N ASN A 13 -8.08 -13.68 -6.67
CA ASN A 13 -6.75 -13.26 -6.27
C ASN A 13 -6.39 -11.86 -6.78
N LEU A 14 -6.90 -11.48 -7.95
CA LEU A 14 -6.78 -10.11 -8.45
C LEU A 14 -7.64 -9.15 -7.61
N ALA A 15 -8.90 -9.52 -7.35
CA ALA A 15 -9.84 -8.72 -6.58
C ALA A 15 -9.40 -8.52 -5.11
N ARG A 16 -8.64 -9.46 -4.52
CA ARG A 16 -8.11 -9.40 -3.16
C ARG A 16 -7.17 -8.20 -2.92
N ARG A 17 -6.73 -7.51 -3.98
CA ARG A 17 -5.95 -6.27 -3.89
C ARG A 17 -6.80 -5.05 -3.53
N ALA A 18 -8.13 -5.19 -3.48
CA ALA A 18 -9.03 -4.13 -3.07
C ALA A 18 -8.69 -3.66 -1.63
N PRO A 19 -8.74 -2.35 -1.35
CA PRO A 19 -8.53 -1.84 -0.01
C PRO A 19 -9.67 -2.25 0.92
N SER A 20 -9.36 -2.38 2.21
CA SER A 20 -10.35 -2.58 3.27
C SER A 20 -9.98 -1.73 4.49
N GLY A 21 -10.95 -1.43 5.35
CA GLY A 21 -10.68 -0.70 6.61
C GLY A 21 -9.61 -1.42 7.42
N PHE A 22 -8.58 -0.68 7.85
CA PHE A 22 -7.41 -1.23 8.58
C PHE A 22 -6.67 -2.38 7.83
N ASN A 23 -6.93 -2.57 6.54
CA ASN A 23 -6.45 -3.68 5.71
C ASN A 23 -6.70 -5.08 6.32
N VAL A 24 -7.75 -5.24 7.13
CA VAL A 24 -8.06 -6.52 7.80
C VAL A 24 -8.69 -7.55 6.86
N GLN A 25 -9.17 -7.11 5.69
CA GLN A 25 -9.73 -7.97 4.64
C GLN A 25 -10.75 -8.99 5.18
N PRO A 26 -11.84 -8.55 5.84
CA PRO A 26 -12.69 -9.40 6.67
C PRO A 26 -13.72 -10.17 5.83
N TYR A 27 -13.28 -10.83 4.77
CA TYR A 27 -14.12 -11.62 3.88
C TYR A 27 -13.69 -13.08 3.88
N ARG A 28 -14.68 -13.98 3.98
CA ARG A 28 -14.54 -15.40 3.69
C ARG A 28 -15.34 -15.69 2.43
N MET A 29 -14.81 -16.54 1.57
CA MET A 29 -15.43 -16.86 0.29
C MET A 29 -15.77 -18.34 0.25
N VAL A 30 -17.02 -18.65 -0.08
CA VAL A 30 -17.49 -20.02 -0.31
C VAL A 30 -17.74 -20.20 -1.79
N PHE A 31 -17.05 -21.17 -2.39
CA PHE A 31 -17.19 -21.49 -3.81
C PHE A 31 -18.23 -22.59 -3.99
N VAL A 32 -19.25 -22.30 -4.78
CA VAL A 32 -20.33 -23.24 -5.10
C VAL A 32 -20.29 -23.51 -6.60
N HIS A 33 -19.97 -24.75 -6.96
CA HIS A 33 -19.79 -25.14 -8.37
C HIS A 33 -20.58 -26.40 -8.77
N SER A 34 -20.97 -27.26 -7.83
CA SER A 34 -21.72 -28.48 -8.17
C SER A 34 -23.17 -28.12 -8.44
N SER A 35 -23.80 -28.80 -9.42
CA SER A 35 -25.21 -28.58 -9.74
C SER A 35 -26.12 -28.74 -8.52
N THR A 36 -25.86 -29.77 -7.70
CA THR A 36 -26.61 -30.02 -6.46
C THR A 36 -26.47 -28.88 -5.45
N ALA A 37 -25.26 -28.37 -5.22
CA ALA A 37 -25.06 -27.28 -4.27
C ALA A 37 -25.60 -25.93 -4.80
N LYS A 38 -25.54 -25.70 -6.13
CA LYS A 38 -26.17 -24.54 -6.76
C LYS A 38 -27.69 -24.59 -6.61
N GLU A 39 -28.30 -25.76 -6.74
CA GLU A 39 -29.74 -25.93 -6.53
C GLU A 39 -30.12 -25.62 -5.07
N GLU A 40 -29.42 -26.21 -4.11
CA GLU A 40 -29.63 -25.93 -2.68
C GLU A 40 -29.44 -24.45 -2.34
N LEU A 41 -28.40 -23.80 -2.87
CA LEU A 41 -28.17 -22.37 -2.67
C LEU A 41 -29.29 -21.52 -3.29
N SER A 42 -29.79 -21.91 -4.47
CA SER A 42 -30.79 -21.14 -5.20
C SER A 42 -32.12 -21.00 -4.43
N LYS A 43 -32.45 -21.96 -3.56
CA LYS A 43 -33.66 -21.93 -2.70
C LYS A 43 -33.68 -20.73 -1.75
N TYR A 44 -32.51 -20.23 -1.38
CA TYR A 44 -32.35 -19.07 -0.49
C TYR A 44 -32.16 -17.75 -1.24
N CYS A 45 -32.14 -17.80 -2.58
CA CYS A 45 -31.98 -16.61 -3.41
C CYS A 45 -33.34 -16.00 -3.77
N ILE A 46 -33.43 -14.68 -3.73
CA ILE A 46 -34.68 -13.95 -4.00
C ILE A 46 -34.82 -13.68 -5.50
N GLY A 47 -35.98 -14.03 -6.06
CA GLY A 47 -36.36 -13.71 -7.43
C GLY A 47 -35.40 -14.30 -8.47
N ARG A 48 -35.03 -13.50 -9.47
CA ARG A 48 -34.20 -13.94 -10.62
C ARG A 48 -32.77 -14.30 -10.23
N ASN A 49 -32.33 -14.00 -9.01
CA ASN A 49 -31.00 -14.40 -8.55
C ASN A 49 -30.88 -15.92 -8.45
N ALA A 50 -31.98 -16.63 -8.14
CA ALA A 50 -32.00 -18.08 -8.11
C ALA A 50 -31.64 -18.67 -9.49
N ASP A 51 -32.21 -18.12 -10.56
CA ASP A 51 -31.92 -18.55 -11.94
C ASP A 51 -30.45 -18.28 -12.31
N ARG A 52 -29.90 -17.13 -11.90
CA ARG A 52 -28.49 -16.79 -12.13
C ARG A 52 -27.54 -17.73 -11.41
N VAL A 53 -27.86 -18.13 -10.18
CA VAL A 53 -27.06 -19.11 -9.44
C VAL A 53 -27.08 -20.44 -10.16
N ARG A 54 -28.24 -20.94 -10.59
CA ARG A 54 -28.35 -22.22 -11.32
C ARG A 54 -27.58 -22.22 -12.64
N ASP A 55 -27.70 -21.13 -13.40
CA ASP A 55 -27.09 -20.97 -14.74
C ASP A 55 -25.56 -20.77 -14.68
N SER A 56 -25.04 -20.13 -13.63
CA SER A 56 -23.61 -19.84 -13.51
C SER A 56 -22.69 -21.07 -13.44
N ASP A 57 -21.49 -21.00 -14.01
CA ASP A 57 -20.46 -22.05 -13.88
C ASP A 57 -19.98 -22.23 -12.44
N CYS A 58 -19.83 -21.12 -11.72
CA CYS A 58 -19.49 -21.08 -10.31
C CYS A 58 -20.06 -19.81 -9.67
N THR A 59 -20.71 -19.97 -8.52
CA THR A 59 -21.15 -18.87 -7.67
C THR A 59 -20.21 -18.76 -6.48
N VAL A 60 -19.81 -17.54 -6.14
CA VAL A 60 -18.97 -17.26 -4.96
C VAL A 60 -19.78 -16.43 -3.99
N VAL A 61 -19.97 -16.96 -2.77
CA VAL A 61 -20.67 -16.27 -1.68
C VAL A 61 -19.64 -15.60 -0.79
N PHE A 62 -19.73 -14.28 -0.67
CA PHE A 62 -18.89 -13.50 0.24
C PHE A 62 -19.57 -13.40 1.60
N LEU A 63 -18.86 -13.84 2.63
CA LEU A 63 -19.28 -13.77 4.03
C LEU A 63 -18.43 -12.72 4.73
N ALA A 64 -19.08 -11.83 5.48
CA ALA A 64 -18.40 -10.87 6.33
C ALA A 64 -17.93 -11.56 7.63
N ASP A 65 -16.64 -11.45 7.94
CA ASP A 65 -16.07 -11.92 9.20
C ASP A 65 -16.31 -10.89 10.31
N LYS A 66 -17.26 -11.19 11.21
CA LYS A 66 -17.61 -10.34 12.35
C LYS A 66 -16.56 -10.35 13.46
N GLU A 67 -15.60 -11.25 13.40
CA GLU A 67 -14.57 -11.42 14.42
C GLU A 67 -13.17 -11.35 13.80
N CYS A 68 -12.99 -10.42 12.85
CA CYS A 68 -11.71 -10.16 12.19
C CYS A 68 -10.59 -9.78 13.18
N ALA A 69 -10.95 -9.32 14.37
CA ALA A 69 -9.99 -8.94 15.39
C ALA A 69 -9.20 -10.14 15.98
N ARG A 70 -9.70 -11.37 15.84
CA ARG A 70 -8.98 -12.58 16.29
C ARG A 70 -7.64 -12.73 15.58
N ASP A 71 -7.55 -12.26 14.34
CA ASP A 71 -6.35 -12.32 13.51
C ASP A 71 -5.37 -11.16 13.79
N PHE A 72 -5.68 -10.20 14.68
CA PHE A 72 -4.73 -9.12 15.06
C PHE A 72 -3.42 -9.64 15.65
N THR A 73 -3.42 -10.81 16.28
CA THR A 73 -2.19 -11.44 16.79
C THR A 73 -1.17 -11.69 15.66
N LYS A 74 -1.65 -12.05 14.46
CA LYS A 74 -0.82 -12.23 13.26
C LYS A 74 -0.25 -10.91 12.77
N PHE A 75 -1.04 -9.83 12.82
CA PHE A 75 -0.57 -8.47 12.52
C PHE A 75 0.48 -8.01 13.53
N GLY A 76 0.28 -8.27 14.83
CA GLY A 76 1.27 -8.00 15.86
C GLY A 76 2.59 -8.73 15.58
N ASN A 77 2.54 -9.98 15.13
CA ASN A 77 3.73 -10.73 14.74
C ASN A 77 4.39 -10.19 13.47
N LEU A 78 3.62 -9.69 12.50
CA LEU A 78 4.15 -9.02 11.31
C LEU A 78 4.89 -7.72 11.68
N ILE A 79 4.30 -6.90 12.55
CA ILE A 79 4.91 -5.67 13.05
C ILE A 79 6.18 -5.98 13.84
N LYS A 80 6.15 -7.01 14.71
CA LYS A 80 7.33 -7.45 15.47
C LYS A 80 8.44 -8.04 14.59
N ARG A 81 8.09 -8.68 13.47
CA ARG A 81 9.04 -9.24 12.49
C ARG A 81 9.74 -8.21 11.64
N HIS A 82 9.24 -6.98 11.60
CA HIS A 82 10.03 -5.83 11.17
C HIS A 82 10.65 -5.21 12.43
N PRO A 83 11.81 -5.70 12.91
CA PRO A 83 12.56 -4.91 13.87
C PRO A 83 12.74 -3.54 13.24
N LYS A 84 12.43 -2.49 13.99
CA LYS A 84 12.86 -1.14 13.63
C LYS A 84 14.32 -1.29 13.22
N GLN A 85 14.68 -0.91 11.99
CA GLN A 85 16.06 -0.62 11.65
C GLN A 85 16.46 0.60 12.49
N ASN A 86 16.65 0.38 13.79
CA ASN A 86 17.11 1.36 14.73
C ASN A 86 18.62 1.24 14.75
N ASN A 87 19.25 2.21 14.07
CA ASN A 87 20.52 2.81 14.44
C ASN A 87 21.81 1.99 14.28
N GLU A 88 22.18 1.69 13.03
CA GLU A 88 23.61 1.60 12.65
C GLU A 88 24.09 2.80 11.79
N ASN A 89 23.25 3.83 11.57
CA ASN A 89 23.62 5.02 10.80
C ASN A 89 24.00 6.26 11.64
N ASN A 90 24.25 6.11 12.95
CA ASN A 90 24.60 7.26 13.80
C ASN A 90 26.03 7.81 13.59
N ASN A 91 26.87 7.18 12.77
CA ASN A 91 28.23 7.69 12.48
C ASN A 91 28.37 8.46 11.16
N ASN A 92 27.38 8.42 10.25
CA ASN A 92 27.49 9.13 8.95
C ASN A 92 26.86 10.53 8.94
N ASN A 93 25.90 10.81 9.83
CA ASN A 93 25.16 12.08 9.82
C ASN A 93 25.98 13.31 10.29
N ASN A 94 27.10 13.11 11.01
CA ASN A 94 27.96 14.21 11.45
C ASN A 94 28.79 14.81 10.30
N ASN A 95 29.10 14.01 9.28
CA ASN A 95 29.86 14.47 8.11
C ASN A 95 29.00 15.32 7.17
N ASP A 96 27.71 15.01 7.03
CA ASP A 96 26.82 15.76 6.14
C ASP A 96 26.48 17.15 6.69
N MET A 97 26.29 17.28 8.02
CA MET A 97 25.97 18.58 8.63
C MET A 97 27.16 19.55 8.65
N SER A 98 28.38 19.03 8.81
CA SER A 98 29.61 19.83 8.74
C SER A 98 29.91 20.29 7.30
N ASN A 99 29.68 19.42 6.31
CA ASN A 99 29.84 19.75 4.90
C ASN A 99 28.79 20.78 4.43
N TYR A 100 27.55 20.67 4.90
CA TYR A 100 26.50 21.66 4.59
C TYR A 100 26.82 23.05 5.15
N LYS A 101 27.34 23.13 6.39
CA LYS A 101 27.76 24.42 6.98
C LYS A 101 28.90 25.07 6.19
N ARG A 102 29.91 24.28 5.81
CA ARG A 102 31.05 24.78 5.03
C ARG A 102 30.64 25.31 3.65
N GLN A 103 29.77 24.58 2.95
CA GLN A 103 29.23 25.03 1.65
C GLN A 103 28.35 26.28 1.76
N LYS A 104 27.68 26.48 2.91
CA LYS A 104 26.88 27.68 3.15
C LYS A 104 27.77 28.90 3.36
N GLU A 105 28.81 28.77 4.17
CA GLU A 105 29.81 29.83 4.42
C GLU A 105 30.52 30.25 3.12
N GLU A 106 30.97 29.29 2.29
CA GLU A 106 31.58 29.59 0.98
C GLU A 106 30.63 30.34 0.04
N LYS A 107 29.35 29.95 0.01
CA LYS A 107 28.35 30.63 -0.85
C LYS A 107 28.07 32.05 -0.39
N GLU A 108 28.02 32.28 0.92
CA GLU A 108 27.82 33.62 1.50
C GLU A 108 29.03 34.52 1.21
N GLU A 109 30.26 34.00 1.34
CA GLU A 109 31.49 34.74 1.02
C GLU A 109 31.59 35.09 -0.48
N ILE A 110 31.25 34.15 -1.37
CA ILE A 110 31.21 34.39 -2.82
C ILE A 110 30.18 35.48 -3.15
N GLN A 111 29.00 35.45 -2.53
CA GLN A 111 28.01 36.50 -2.75
C GLN A 111 28.49 37.87 -2.27
N PHE A 112 29.12 37.94 -1.10
CA PHE A 112 29.66 39.17 -0.55
C PHE A 112 30.73 39.77 -1.48
N ASN A 113 31.69 38.94 -1.93
CA ASN A 113 32.74 39.38 -2.86
C ASN A 113 32.17 39.84 -4.21
N ARG A 114 31.12 39.19 -4.73
CA ARG A 114 30.45 39.65 -5.96
C ARG A 114 29.76 40.99 -5.78
N LYS A 115 29.13 41.25 -4.64
CA LYS A 115 28.51 42.55 -4.32
C LYS A 115 29.57 43.65 -4.25
N GLN A 116 30.68 43.43 -3.55
CA GLN A 116 31.79 44.40 -3.45
C GLN A 116 32.43 44.70 -4.81
N LYS A 117 32.60 43.68 -5.65
CA LYS A 117 33.14 43.86 -7.01
C LYS A 117 32.18 44.66 -7.91
N TRP A 118 30.87 44.48 -7.73
CA TRP A 118 29.86 45.25 -8.47
C TRP A 118 29.80 46.72 -8.04
N THR A 119 29.88 47.00 -6.74
CA THR A 119 29.95 48.39 -6.23
C THR A 119 31.21 49.10 -6.69
N LEU A 120 32.38 48.45 -6.65
CA LEU A 120 33.62 49.02 -7.17
C LEU A 120 33.57 49.30 -8.68
N ARG A 121 32.92 48.42 -9.46
CA ARG A 121 32.70 48.64 -10.90
C ARG A 121 31.76 49.82 -11.16
N LYS A 122 30.71 49.98 -10.35
CA LYS A 122 29.82 51.15 -10.44
C LYS A 122 30.58 52.44 -10.17
N ILE A 123 31.35 52.51 -9.09
CA ILE A 123 32.11 53.71 -8.74
C ILE A 123 33.08 54.09 -9.86
N LYS A 124 33.82 53.12 -10.42
CA LYS A 124 34.75 53.34 -11.56
C LYS A 124 34.07 53.75 -12.87
N ALA A 125 32.77 53.58 -13.02
CA ALA A 125 32.04 54.01 -14.23
C ALA A 125 31.53 55.46 -14.13
N PHE A 126 31.64 56.09 -12.95
CA PHE A 126 31.22 57.47 -12.68
C PHE A 126 32.39 58.45 -12.48
N THR A 127 33.64 57.97 -12.58
CA THR A 127 34.89 58.76 -12.64
C THR A 127 35.58 58.51 -13.96
#